data_AF-A0A5K7YQ96-F1
#
_entry.id   AF-A0A5K7YQ96-F1
#
_cell.length_a   1.000
_cell.length_b   1.000
_cell.length_c   1.000
_cell.angle_alpha   90.00
_cell.angle_beta   90.00
_cell.angle_gamma   90.00
#
_symmetry.space_group_name_H-M   'P 1'
#
loop_
_entity.id
_entity.type
_entity.pdbx_description
1 polymer ?
#
loop_
_entity_poly.entity_id
_entity_poly.type
_entity_poly.pdbx_seq_one_letter_code
_entity_poly.pdbx_strand_id
1 'polypeptide(L)'
;MAQTKGGIKALEAKCRLLEGQCSEYVEALKKTNHELEDQVSKLKKAEVRLSDSESKFRKVFEYAPFGAAMTDMDGKIVLANRAMCEMMGYPKNELENMHFSEFTHSDDQGPNIELFKKLVSNEIDHYKMEKKYVRKSGQVFWGSLAVILVKETHSNETMIIGMVEDISKQKLVEEELKRHRDSLEAIVAERTSEIRSLKDRLQAENVLLKQELADTHRYGTIIGQSLSIKSVISQIELVAPTKSSVLIQGESGTGKELVAREIHKNSDRKAHAFIRVNCAAIPKELYESEFFGHVKGAYTGAVKDRVGRFEAADGGTIFLDEVGEIPLSLQTKLLRVLQEGEYERLGEERTRKVDVRVIAATNKKLKEEVKNKAFRDDLFYRLNVFPIHVSPLKDRIDDIPLLASHFIEKLSREMNLPMPQLTKANVLDLQAYDWPGNVRELENAIERAMILSRSKKLNFRTILEGEGVPVVPDRQDSSNLYVDGILSADDLYELERDNMIRALKHCNWKIYTDTGAAKLLGIKPTTLIERMKRMKIKKPKNQS
;
A
#
# COMPACT_ATOMS: atom_id res chain seq x y z
N MET A 1 148.45 -0.56 -23.32
CA MET A 1 147.67 -1.24 -22.26
C MET A 1 146.56 -0.38 -21.61
N ALA A 2 146.39 0.91 -21.96
CA ALA A 2 145.29 1.74 -21.44
C ALA A 2 143.97 1.61 -22.24
N GLN A 3 144.03 1.32 -23.55
CA GLN A 3 142.85 1.21 -24.42
C GLN A 3 142.02 -0.07 -24.19
N THR A 4 142.63 -1.17 -23.76
CA THR A 4 141.93 -2.47 -23.54
C THR A 4 141.08 -2.50 -22.26
N LYS A 5 141.46 -1.74 -21.22
CA LYS A 5 140.64 -1.61 -19.98
C LYS A 5 139.40 -0.73 -20.18
N GLY A 6 139.42 0.21 -21.12
CA GLY A 6 138.27 1.04 -21.47
C GLY A 6 137.18 0.28 -22.23
N GLY A 7 137.58 -0.60 -23.15
CA GLY A 7 136.66 -1.42 -23.96
C GLY A 7 135.89 -2.47 -23.15
N ILE A 8 136.55 -3.13 -22.18
CA ILE A 8 135.89 -4.11 -21.30
C ILE A 8 134.88 -3.44 -20.36
N LYS A 9 135.22 -2.27 -19.77
CA LYS A 9 134.28 -1.49 -18.95
C LYS A 9 133.06 -1.02 -19.74
N ALA A 10 133.23 -0.67 -21.01
CA ALA A 10 132.11 -0.26 -21.87
C ALA A 10 131.19 -1.44 -22.21
N LEU A 11 131.73 -2.63 -22.42
CA LEU A 11 130.97 -3.87 -22.65
C LEU A 11 130.23 -4.33 -21.38
N GLU A 12 130.88 -4.30 -20.22
CA GLU A 12 130.23 -4.59 -18.92
C GLU A 12 129.10 -3.62 -18.61
N ALA A 13 129.27 -2.32 -18.92
CA ALA A 13 128.21 -1.33 -18.77
C ALA A 13 127.03 -1.60 -19.72
N LYS A 14 127.31 -2.04 -20.97
CA LYS A 14 126.27 -2.41 -21.94
C LYS A 14 125.53 -3.68 -21.53
N CYS A 15 126.22 -4.70 -21.01
CA CYS A 15 125.59 -5.91 -20.48
C CYS A 15 124.70 -5.59 -19.26
N ARG A 16 125.16 -4.76 -18.32
CA ARG A 16 124.32 -4.33 -17.19
C ARG A 16 123.10 -3.52 -17.62
N LEU A 17 123.23 -2.68 -18.66
CA LEU A 17 122.11 -1.95 -19.23
C LEU A 17 121.08 -2.90 -19.87
N LEU A 18 121.56 -3.89 -20.64
CA LEU A 18 120.71 -4.91 -21.26
C LEU A 18 120.05 -5.83 -20.23
N GLU A 19 120.75 -6.21 -19.16
CA GLU A 19 120.19 -6.96 -18.03
C GLU A 19 119.11 -6.15 -17.31
N GLY A 20 119.32 -4.84 -17.10
CA GLY A 20 118.32 -3.93 -16.54
C GLY A 20 117.07 -3.82 -17.44
N GLN A 21 117.27 -3.63 -18.75
CA GLN A 21 116.17 -3.59 -19.72
C GLN A 21 115.41 -4.92 -19.83
N CYS A 22 116.11 -6.05 -19.77
CA CYS A 22 115.48 -7.38 -19.74
C CYS A 22 114.70 -7.58 -18.43
N SER A 23 115.22 -7.12 -17.29
CA SER A 23 114.53 -7.19 -16.00
C SER A 23 113.25 -6.36 -16.01
N GLU A 24 113.29 -5.13 -16.53
CA GLU A 24 112.11 -4.27 -16.69
C GLU A 24 111.05 -4.90 -17.61
N TYR A 25 111.48 -5.51 -18.73
CA TYR A 25 110.57 -6.19 -19.65
C TYR A 25 109.90 -7.42 -19.01
N VAL A 26 110.66 -8.18 -18.22
CA VAL A 26 110.15 -9.34 -17.47
C VAL A 26 109.17 -8.89 -16.38
N GLU A 27 109.41 -7.79 -15.69
CA GLU A 27 108.47 -7.23 -14.71
C GLU A 27 107.19 -6.70 -15.38
N ALA A 28 107.31 -6.02 -16.52
CA ALA A 28 106.16 -5.55 -17.30
C ALA A 28 105.31 -6.73 -17.83
N LEU A 29 105.95 -7.81 -18.30
CA LEU A 29 105.27 -9.04 -18.71
C LEU A 29 104.60 -9.76 -17.54
N LYS A 30 105.22 -9.79 -16.36
CA LYS A 30 104.60 -10.35 -15.15
C LYS A 30 103.37 -9.55 -14.73
N LYS A 31 103.44 -8.22 -14.78
CA LYS A 31 102.31 -7.34 -14.46
C LYS A 31 101.14 -7.53 -15.43
N THR A 32 101.42 -7.56 -16.74
CA THR A 32 100.39 -7.80 -17.76
C THR A 32 99.80 -9.21 -17.68
N ASN A 33 100.60 -10.25 -17.42
CA ASN A 33 100.09 -11.59 -17.18
C ASN A 33 99.18 -11.63 -15.94
N HIS A 34 99.55 -10.95 -14.85
CA HIS A 34 98.71 -10.88 -13.66
C HIS A 34 97.37 -10.16 -13.92
N GLU A 35 97.39 -9.07 -14.69
CA GLU A 35 96.17 -8.37 -15.13
C GLU A 35 95.27 -9.25 -16.02
N LEU A 36 95.88 -10.03 -16.94
CA LEU A 36 95.17 -11.02 -17.77
C LEU A 36 94.57 -12.15 -16.94
N GLU A 37 95.30 -12.70 -15.98
CA GLU A 37 94.81 -13.73 -15.04
C GLU A 37 93.59 -13.23 -14.26
N ASP A 38 93.63 -11.98 -13.79
CA ASP A 38 92.51 -11.33 -13.10
C ASP A 38 91.30 -11.12 -14.02
N GLN A 39 91.50 -10.71 -15.27
CA GLN A 39 90.42 -10.59 -16.26
C GLN A 39 89.78 -11.95 -16.57
N VAL A 40 90.59 -12.98 -16.79
CA VAL A 40 90.11 -14.36 -17.02
C VAL A 40 89.33 -14.86 -15.81
N SER A 41 89.78 -14.58 -14.58
CA SER A 41 89.08 -14.93 -13.35
C SER A 41 87.72 -14.23 -13.23
N LYS A 42 87.64 -12.94 -13.58
CA LYS A 42 86.38 -12.18 -13.60
C LYS A 42 85.40 -12.71 -14.64
N LEU A 43 85.87 -13.00 -15.86
CA LEU A 43 85.04 -13.58 -16.92
C LEU A 43 84.48 -14.94 -16.53
N LYS A 44 85.30 -15.84 -15.97
CA LYS A 44 84.84 -17.14 -15.45
C LYS A 44 83.77 -16.98 -14.37
N LYS A 45 83.92 -16.04 -13.43
CA LYS A 45 82.90 -15.75 -12.40
C LYS A 45 81.61 -15.15 -12.98
N ALA A 46 81.69 -14.40 -14.08
CA ALA A 46 80.52 -13.87 -14.78
C ALA A 46 79.79 -14.97 -15.55
N GLU A 47 80.53 -15.84 -16.24
CA GLU A 47 80.01 -16.99 -16.98
C GLU A 47 79.27 -17.98 -16.06
N VAL A 48 79.84 -18.31 -14.90
CA VAL A 48 79.17 -19.16 -13.90
C VAL A 48 77.88 -18.52 -13.39
N ARG A 49 77.89 -17.21 -13.10
CA ARG A 49 76.67 -16.50 -12.65
C ARG A 49 75.58 -16.47 -13.73
N LEU A 50 75.97 -16.28 -14.99
CA LEU A 50 75.06 -16.31 -16.13
C LEU A 50 74.45 -17.70 -16.30
N SER A 51 75.28 -18.74 -16.29
CA SER A 51 74.85 -20.14 -16.35
C SER A 51 73.89 -20.51 -15.21
N ASP A 52 74.17 -20.09 -13.98
CA ASP A 52 73.28 -20.32 -12.83
C ASP A 52 71.94 -19.59 -12.97
N SER A 53 71.95 -18.34 -13.46
CA SER A 53 70.74 -17.56 -13.70
C SER A 53 69.89 -18.17 -14.82
N GLU A 54 70.51 -18.57 -15.93
CA GLU A 54 69.83 -19.23 -17.05
C GLU A 54 69.21 -20.56 -16.61
N SER A 55 69.95 -21.36 -15.84
CA SER A 55 69.45 -22.62 -15.27
C SER A 55 68.26 -22.41 -14.34
N LYS A 56 68.28 -21.37 -13.50
CA LYS A 56 67.14 -21.00 -12.64
C LYS A 56 65.93 -20.58 -13.47
N PHE A 57 66.11 -19.68 -14.43
CA PHE A 57 65.02 -19.23 -15.31
C PHE A 57 64.39 -20.40 -16.07
N ARG A 58 65.22 -21.25 -16.69
CA ARG A 58 64.77 -22.42 -17.44
C ARG A 58 63.95 -23.37 -16.57
N LYS A 59 64.36 -23.61 -15.32
CA LYS A 59 63.59 -24.43 -14.38
C LYS A 59 62.26 -23.79 -14.00
N VAL A 60 62.22 -22.49 -13.69
CA VAL A 60 60.97 -21.79 -13.35
C VAL A 60 60.00 -21.81 -14.52
N PHE A 61 60.48 -21.57 -15.74
CA PHE A 61 59.67 -21.61 -16.96
C PHE A 61 59.15 -23.03 -17.24
N GLU A 62 60.03 -24.03 -17.22
CA GLU A 62 59.71 -25.42 -17.58
C GLU A 62 58.70 -26.07 -16.62
N TYR A 63 58.79 -25.76 -15.33
CA TYR A 63 57.93 -26.33 -14.28
C TYR A 63 56.77 -25.41 -13.85
N ALA A 64 56.51 -24.33 -14.57
CA ALA A 64 55.34 -23.49 -14.30
C ALA A 64 54.04 -24.30 -14.51
N PRO A 65 53.03 -24.15 -13.63
CA PRO A 65 51.78 -24.92 -13.69
C PRO A 65 50.83 -24.47 -14.81
N PHE A 66 51.10 -23.33 -15.46
CA PHE A 66 50.36 -22.81 -16.60
C PHE A 66 51.16 -22.99 -17.88
N GLY A 67 50.47 -23.08 -19.02
CA GLY A 67 51.12 -23.16 -20.32
C GLY A 67 51.82 -21.84 -20.62
N ALA A 68 53.12 -21.87 -20.94
CA ALA A 68 53.87 -20.71 -21.33
C ALA A 68 54.59 -20.97 -22.65
N ALA A 69 54.52 -20.01 -23.56
CA ALA A 69 55.22 -20.02 -24.83
C ALA A 69 55.84 -18.65 -25.09
N MET A 70 57.04 -18.66 -25.67
CA MET A 70 57.69 -17.47 -26.20
C MET A 70 57.53 -17.49 -27.72
N THR A 71 57.20 -16.34 -28.30
CA THR A 71 57.09 -16.20 -29.75
C THR A 71 58.07 -15.18 -30.30
N ASP A 72 58.38 -15.33 -31.58
CA ASP A 72 58.98 -14.24 -32.36
C ASP A 72 57.94 -13.14 -32.66
N MET A 73 58.38 -12.09 -33.36
CA MET A 73 57.53 -10.96 -33.75
C MET A 73 56.48 -11.32 -34.80
N ASP A 74 56.64 -12.46 -35.47
CA ASP A 74 55.68 -13.00 -36.43
C ASP A 74 54.65 -13.94 -35.77
N GLY A 75 54.79 -14.24 -34.47
CA GLY A 75 53.87 -15.09 -33.72
C GLY A 75 54.17 -16.59 -33.78
N LYS A 76 55.35 -16.99 -34.28
CA LYS A 76 55.80 -18.39 -34.23
C LYS A 76 56.40 -18.70 -32.89
N ILE A 77 56.08 -19.86 -32.34
CA ILE A 77 56.61 -20.31 -31.06
C ILE A 77 58.09 -20.64 -31.20
N VAL A 78 58.92 -19.96 -30.41
CA VAL A 78 60.37 -20.20 -30.31
C VAL A 78 60.69 -21.14 -29.15
N LEU A 79 59.91 -21.06 -28.07
CA LEU A 79 60.11 -21.89 -26.88
C LEU A 79 58.78 -22.14 -26.21
N ALA A 80 58.54 -23.37 -25.75
CA ALA A 80 57.37 -23.70 -24.92
C ALA A 80 57.76 -24.55 -23.72
N ASN A 81 57.03 -24.35 -22.62
CA ASN A 81 57.20 -25.16 -21.42
C ASN A 81 56.40 -26.47 -21.50
N ARG A 82 56.68 -27.35 -20.55
CA ARG A 82 56.00 -28.64 -20.41
C ARG A 82 54.48 -28.51 -20.34
N ALA A 83 53.96 -27.59 -19.53
CA ALA A 83 52.52 -27.42 -19.34
C ALA A 83 51.82 -27.00 -20.65
N MET A 84 52.45 -26.17 -21.48
CA MET A 84 51.92 -25.78 -22.79
C MET A 84 51.84 -26.98 -23.74
N CYS A 85 52.89 -27.81 -23.76
CA CYS A 85 52.92 -29.01 -24.58
C CYS A 85 51.83 -30.02 -24.15
N GLU A 86 51.69 -30.26 -22.85
CA GLU A 86 50.65 -31.14 -22.28
C GLU A 86 49.24 -30.61 -22.55
N MET A 87 49.02 -29.30 -22.40
CA MET A 87 47.73 -28.64 -22.61
C MET A 87 47.29 -28.68 -24.09
N MET A 88 48.21 -28.41 -25.01
CA MET A 88 47.94 -28.39 -26.45
C MET A 88 48.00 -29.79 -27.09
N GLY A 89 48.66 -30.75 -26.44
CA GLY A 89 48.82 -32.12 -26.94
C GLY A 89 49.86 -32.29 -28.04
N TYR A 90 50.73 -31.30 -28.25
CA TYR A 90 51.84 -31.36 -29.20
C TYR A 90 53.15 -31.63 -28.46
N PRO A 91 54.05 -32.46 -29.01
CA PRO A 91 55.41 -32.57 -28.50
C PRO A 91 56.15 -31.24 -28.74
N LYS A 92 57.12 -30.93 -27.87
CA LYS A 92 57.83 -29.64 -27.85
C LYS A 92 58.42 -29.25 -29.21
N ASN A 93 59.05 -30.19 -29.91
CA ASN A 93 59.67 -29.99 -31.22
C ASN A 93 58.69 -29.67 -32.35
N GLU A 94 57.43 -30.11 -32.24
CA GLU A 94 56.38 -29.75 -33.20
C GLU A 94 55.75 -28.41 -32.85
N LEU A 95 55.54 -28.14 -31.56
CA LEU A 95 54.95 -26.88 -31.11
C LEU A 95 55.91 -25.71 -31.38
N GLU A 96 57.21 -25.92 -31.23
CA GLU A 96 58.25 -25.01 -31.70
C GLU A 96 58.17 -24.89 -33.23
N ASN A 97 58.13 -23.65 -33.74
CA ASN A 97 57.90 -23.25 -35.12
C ASN A 97 56.44 -23.21 -35.61
N MET A 98 55.46 -23.67 -34.81
CA MET A 98 54.05 -23.41 -35.12
C MET A 98 53.67 -21.96 -34.84
N HIS A 99 52.83 -21.39 -35.69
CA HIS A 99 52.24 -20.08 -35.45
C HIS A 99 51.07 -20.19 -34.47
N PHE A 100 50.91 -19.23 -33.55
CA PHE A 100 49.87 -19.31 -32.50
C PHE A 100 48.43 -19.46 -33.04
N SER A 101 48.18 -19.04 -34.28
CA SER A 101 46.87 -19.16 -34.93
C SER A 101 46.52 -20.61 -35.27
N GLU A 102 47.51 -21.48 -35.49
CA GLU A 102 47.30 -22.87 -35.94
C GLU A 102 46.55 -23.72 -34.91
N PHE A 103 46.70 -23.40 -33.62
CA PHE A 103 45.99 -24.05 -32.52
C PHE A 103 44.98 -23.10 -31.84
N THR A 104 44.66 -21.96 -32.47
CA THR A 104 43.55 -21.08 -32.07
C THR A 104 42.31 -21.41 -32.90
N HIS A 105 41.14 -21.53 -32.27
CA HIS A 105 39.88 -21.80 -32.96
C HIS A 105 39.53 -20.69 -33.96
N SER A 106 38.90 -21.03 -35.08
CA SER A 106 38.60 -20.11 -36.20
C SER A 106 37.94 -18.80 -35.76
N ASP A 107 36.95 -18.90 -34.89
CA ASP A 107 36.16 -17.76 -34.39
C ASP A 107 37.01 -16.75 -33.61
N ASP A 108 38.11 -17.22 -32.99
CA ASP A 108 38.97 -16.42 -32.12
C ASP A 108 40.30 -16.02 -32.80
N GLN A 109 40.59 -16.51 -34.02
CA GLN A 109 41.82 -16.18 -34.74
C GLN A 109 41.88 -14.69 -35.10
N GLY A 110 40.82 -14.14 -35.66
CA GLY A 110 40.76 -12.73 -36.07
C GLY A 110 41.00 -11.75 -34.90
N PRO A 111 40.20 -11.82 -33.82
CA PRO A 111 40.38 -10.98 -32.65
C PRO A 111 41.78 -11.11 -32.01
N ASN A 112 42.31 -12.33 -31.93
CA ASN A 112 43.63 -12.57 -31.37
C ASN A 112 44.76 -11.97 -32.24
N ILE A 113 44.67 -12.10 -33.57
CA ILE A 113 45.64 -11.50 -34.50
C ILE A 113 45.59 -9.97 -34.43
N GLU A 114 44.41 -9.37 -34.24
CA GLU A 114 44.29 -7.92 -34.09
C GLU A 114 45.01 -7.42 -32.83
N LEU A 115 44.80 -8.08 -31.68
CA LEU A 115 45.50 -7.76 -30.44
C LEU A 115 47.01 -7.99 -30.55
N PHE A 116 47.41 -9.08 -31.20
CA PHE A 116 48.83 -9.36 -31.46
C PHE A 116 49.48 -8.29 -32.35
N LYS A 117 48.79 -7.80 -33.38
CA LYS A 117 49.30 -6.70 -34.23
C LYS A 117 49.52 -5.42 -33.43
N LYS A 118 48.59 -5.05 -32.55
CA LYS A 118 48.72 -3.90 -31.65
C LYS A 118 49.90 -4.05 -30.68
N LEU A 119 50.15 -5.29 -30.22
CA LEU A 119 51.29 -5.60 -29.36
C LEU A 119 52.62 -5.39 -30.12
N VAL A 120 52.74 -5.96 -31.32
CA VAL A 120 53.96 -5.89 -32.15
C VAL A 120 54.21 -4.47 -32.67
N SER A 121 53.16 -3.68 -32.90
CA SER A 121 53.28 -2.25 -33.27
C SER A 121 53.65 -1.32 -32.11
N ASN A 122 53.85 -1.86 -30.89
CA ASN A 122 54.05 -1.10 -29.65
C ASN A 122 52.87 -0.17 -29.28
N GLU A 123 51.66 -0.42 -29.78
CA GLU A 123 50.46 0.32 -29.33
C GLU A 123 50.03 -0.13 -27.93
N ILE A 124 50.25 -1.41 -27.62
CA ILE A 124 50.03 -2.01 -26.30
C ILE A 124 51.27 -2.82 -25.90
N ASP A 125 51.53 -2.95 -24.60
CA ASP A 125 52.64 -3.73 -24.03
C ASP A 125 52.19 -5.10 -23.49
N HIS A 126 50.89 -5.27 -23.25
CA HIS A 126 50.27 -6.54 -22.88
C HIS A 126 48.79 -6.59 -23.26
N TYR A 127 48.23 -7.80 -23.37
CA TYR A 127 46.79 -8.02 -23.44
C TYR A 127 46.37 -9.33 -22.77
N LYS A 128 45.08 -9.41 -22.42
CA LYS A 128 44.45 -10.62 -21.93
C LYS A 128 43.20 -10.93 -22.75
N MET A 129 42.95 -12.20 -23.02
CA MET A 129 41.70 -12.63 -23.67
C MET A 129 41.36 -14.07 -23.30
N GLU A 130 40.07 -14.37 -23.20
CA GLU A 130 39.58 -15.74 -23.12
C GLU A 130 39.20 -16.18 -24.52
N LYS A 131 39.74 -17.32 -24.98
CA LYS A 131 39.48 -17.84 -26.33
C LYS A 131 39.48 -19.35 -26.37
N LYS A 132 38.96 -19.91 -27.45
CA LYS A 132 39.00 -21.34 -27.70
C LYS A 132 40.31 -21.73 -28.38
N TYR A 133 40.91 -22.80 -27.87
CA TYR A 133 42.08 -23.45 -28.41
C TYR A 133 41.71 -24.82 -28.95
N VAL A 134 42.44 -25.28 -29.97
CA VAL A 134 42.26 -26.59 -30.59
C VAL A 134 43.50 -27.43 -30.31
N ARG A 135 43.33 -28.53 -29.56
CA ARG A 135 44.40 -29.47 -29.26
C ARG A 135 44.79 -30.27 -30.51
N LYS A 136 45.95 -30.93 -30.50
CA LYS A 136 46.37 -31.87 -31.58
C LYS A 136 45.33 -32.96 -31.88
N SER A 137 44.58 -33.40 -30.86
CA SER A 137 43.49 -34.37 -31.00
C SER A 137 42.25 -33.81 -31.71
N GLY A 138 42.19 -32.51 -31.99
CA GLY A 138 41.02 -31.80 -32.47
C GLY A 138 40.07 -31.35 -31.35
N GLN A 139 40.33 -31.72 -30.09
CA GLN A 139 39.51 -31.29 -28.95
C GLN A 139 39.62 -29.78 -28.72
N VAL A 140 38.48 -29.11 -28.57
CA VAL A 140 38.41 -27.69 -28.25
C VAL A 140 38.36 -27.47 -26.74
N PHE A 141 39.08 -26.48 -26.22
CA PHE A 141 39.01 -26.07 -24.82
C PHE A 141 39.09 -24.54 -24.69
N TRP A 142 38.55 -23.99 -23.61
CA TRP A 142 38.65 -22.56 -23.30
C TRP A 142 39.95 -22.26 -22.58
N GLY A 143 40.73 -21.32 -23.08
CA GLY A 143 41.95 -20.85 -22.44
C GLY A 143 41.92 -19.35 -22.14
N SER A 144 42.36 -18.98 -20.94
CA SER A 144 42.69 -17.61 -20.57
C SER A 144 44.11 -17.32 -21.02
N LEU A 145 44.26 -16.48 -22.04
CA LEU A 145 45.53 -16.04 -22.61
C LEU A 145 45.92 -14.70 -21.98
N ALA A 146 47.16 -14.60 -21.52
CA ALA A 146 47.83 -13.33 -21.22
C ALA A 146 49.11 -13.24 -22.06
N VAL A 147 49.26 -12.18 -22.84
CA VAL A 147 50.46 -11.94 -23.66
C VAL A 147 51.13 -10.66 -23.22
N ILE A 148 52.46 -10.71 -23.07
CA ILE A 148 53.29 -9.59 -22.63
C ILE A 148 54.47 -9.43 -23.59
N LEU A 149 54.74 -8.19 -23.97
CA LEU A 149 55.93 -7.79 -24.71
C LEU A 149 57.05 -7.41 -23.73
N VAL A 150 58.15 -8.14 -23.75
CA VAL A 150 59.32 -7.90 -22.91
C VAL A 150 60.45 -7.32 -23.79
N LYS A 151 60.95 -6.13 -23.42
CA LYS A 151 62.09 -5.51 -24.09
C LYS A 151 63.36 -5.72 -23.27
N GLU A 152 64.40 -6.25 -23.88
CA GLU A 152 65.68 -6.45 -23.20
C GLU A 152 66.47 -5.13 -23.12
N THR A 153 67.01 -4.81 -21.95
CA THR A 153 67.61 -3.50 -21.62
C THR A 153 68.93 -3.21 -22.33
N HIS A 154 69.59 -4.22 -22.92
CA HIS A 154 70.95 -4.11 -23.45
C HIS A 154 71.13 -4.55 -24.92
N SER A 155 70.24 -5.37 -25.47
CA SER A 155 70.41 -6.00 -26.79
C SER A 155 69.47 -5.45 -27.88
N ASN A 156 68.53 -4.56 -27.53
CA ASN A 156 67.42 -4.15 -28.40
C ASN A 156 66.54 -5.33 -28.89
N GLU A 157 66.71 -6.53 -28.30
CA GLU A 157 65.87 -7.69 -28.58
C GLU A 157 64.52 -7.55 -27.84
N THR A 158 63.46 -7.90 -28.55
CA THR A 158 62.10 -7.88 -28.06
C THR A 158 61.57 -9.30 -28.06
N MET A 159 60.96 -9.72 -26.95
CA MET A 159 60.49 -11.07 -26.73
C MET A 159 59.02 -11.03 -26.33
N ILE A 160 58.20 -11.88 -26.95
CA ILE A 160 56.78 -11.98 -26.62
C ILE A 160 56.56 -13.24 -25.80
N ILE A 161 55.92 -13.11 -24.64
CA ILE A 161 55.59 -14.22 -23.76
C ILE A 161 54.08 -14.36 -23.70
N GLY A 162 53.56 -15.50 -24.14
CA GLY A 162 52.17 -15.91 -23.98
C GLY A 162 52.01 -16.92 -22.85
N MET A 163 51.06 -16.67 -21.95
CA MET A 163 50.69 -17.55 -20.85
C MET A 163 49.23 -17.98 -21.02
N VAL A 164 48.96 -19.28 -20.86
CA VAL A 164 47.66 -19.90 -21.09
C VAL A 164 47.27 -20.75 -19.90
N GLU A 165 46.05 -20.54 -19.40
CA GLU A 165 45.40 -21.37 -18.40
C GLU A 165 44.12 -21.99 -18.97
N ASP A 166 43.90 -23.30 -18.78
CA ASP A 166 42.67 -23.97 -19.20
C ASP A 166 41.52 -23.63 -18.24
N ILE A 167 40.58 -22.82 -18.70
CA ILE A 167 39.42 -22.33 -17.94
C ILE A 167 38.12 -23.07 -18.30
N SER A 168 38.21 -24.20 -19.02
CA SER A 168 37.03 -24.93 -19.51
C SER A 168 36.08 -25.36 -18.38
N LYS A 169 36.65 -25.81 -17.25
CA LYS A 169 35.85 -26.16 -16.06
C LYS A 169 35.14 -24.95 -15.46
N GLN A 170 35.79 -23.79 -15.43
CA GLN A 170 35.19 -22.55 -14.93
C GLN A 170 34.03 -22.12 -15.83
N LYS A 171 34.21 -22.17 -17.16
CA LYS A 171 33.15 -21.83 -18.12
C LYS A 171 31.93 -22.74 -18.03
N LEU A 172 32.13 -24.04 -17.82
CA LEU A 172 31.02 -24.97 -17.64
C LEU A 172 30.20 -24.64 -16.38
N VAL A 173 30.86 -24.40 -15.25
CA VAL A 173 30.21 -24.03 -13.99
C VAL A 173 29.49 -22.68 -14.11
N GLU A 174 30.09 -21.72 -14.80
CA GLU A 174 29.49 -20.40 -15.06
C GLU A 174 28.17 -20.52 -15.86
N GLU A 175 28.16 -21.35 -16.91
CA GLU A 175 26.96 -21.62 -17.71
C GLU A 175 25.87 -22.36 -16.92
N GLU A 176 26.23 -23.37 -16.13
CA GLU A 176 25.28 -24.09 -15.28
C GLU A 176 24.65 -23.17 -14.23
N LEU A 177 25.46 -22.34 -13.55
CA LEU A 177 24.98 -21.35 -12.59
C LEU A 177 24.03 -20.34 -13.24
N LYS A 178 24.35 -19.89 -14.46
CA LYS A 178 23.48 -18.97 -15.20
C LYS A 178 22.12 -19.61 -15.51
N ARG A 179 22.11 -20.85 -16.02
CA ARG A 179 20.85 -21.59 -16.28
C ARG A 179 20.03 -21.79 -15.02
N HIS A 180 20.66 -22.14 -13.90
CA HIS A 180 19.97 -22.29 -12.62
C HIS A 180 19.40 -20.97 -12.11
N ARG A 181 20.14 -19.86 -12.25
CA ARG A 181 19.65 -18.53 -11.88
C ARG A 181 18.43 -18.13 -12.70
N ASP A 182 18.50 -18.24 -14.02
CA ASP A 182 17.40 -17.88 -14.92
C ASP A 182 16.13 -18.71 -14.61
N SER A 183 16.30 -20.01 -14.32
CA SER A 183 15.19 -20.88 -13.91
C SER A 183 14.59 -20.48 -12.55
N LEU A 184 15.41 -20.08 -11.57
CA LEU A 184 14.94 -19.64 -10.27
C LEU A 184 14.20 -18.30 -10.36
N GLU A 185 14.68 -17.36 -11.18
CA GLU A 185 14.02 -16.08 -11.40
C GLU A 185 12.63 -16.25 -11.99
N ALA A 186 12.46 -17.17 -12.96
CA ALA A 186 11.15 -17.50 -13.52
C ALA A 186 10.17 -18.05 -12.48
N ILE A 187 10.63 -19.01 -11.65
CA ILE A 187 9.80 -19.61 -10.58
C ILE A 187 9.42 -18.55 -9.53
N VAL A 188 10.36 -17.70 -9.13
CA VAL A 188 10.09 -16.62 -8.17
C VAL A 188 9.06 -15.65 -8.74
N ALA A 189 9.17 -15.25 -10.00
CA ALA A 189 8.22 -14.36 -10.64
C ALA A 189 6.79 -14.95 -10.65
N GLU A 190 6.65 -16.23 -11.02
CA GLU A 190 5.37 -16.95 -11.01
C GLU A 190 4.76 -17.00 -9.60
N ARG A 191 5.52 -17.48 -8.61
CA ARG A 191 5.06 -17.57 -7.20
C ARG A 191 4.69 -16.23 -6.60
N THR A 192 5.44 -15.18 -6.93
CA THR A 192 5.16 -13.83 -6.40
C THR A 192 3.84 -13.28 -6.95
N SER A 193 3.51 -13.60 -8.21
CA SER A 193 2.23 -13.25 -8.84
C SER A 193 1.06 -13.98 -8.17
N GLU A 194 1.20 -15.29 -7.92
CA GLU A 194 0.19 -16.09 -7.21
C GLU A 194 -0.10 -15.54 -5.80
N ILE A 195 0.97 -15.29 -5.02
CA ILE A 195 0.84 -14.77 -3.64
C ILE A 195 0.11 -13.43 -3.63
N ARG A 196 0.41 -12.54 -4.60
CA ARG A 196 -0.25 -11.24 -4.70
C ARG A 196 -1.75 -11.39 -4.98
N SER A 197 -2.12 -12.25 -5.93
CA SER A 197 -3.54 -12.52 -6.24
C SER A 197 -4.29 -13.12 -5.05
N LEU A 198 -3.69 -14.10 -4.35
CA LEU A 198 -4.27 -14.70 -3.15
C LEU A 198 -4.45 -13.68 -2.02
N LYS A 199 -3.47 -12.79 -1.82
CA LYS A 199 -3.54 -11.73 -0.83
C LYS A 199 -4.69 -10.75 -1.13
N ASP A 200 -4.85 -10.35 -2.38
CA ASP A 200 -5.92 -9.42 -2.78
C ASP A 200 -7.31 -10.06 -2.56
N ARG A 201 -7.46 -11.36 -2.88
CA ARG A 201 -8.69 -12.12 -2.58
C ARG A 201 -8.99 -12.20 -1.08
N LEU A 202 -7.99 -12.56 -0.27
CA LEU A 202 -8.12 -12.65 1.19
C LEU A 202 -8.45 -11.29 1.82
N GLN A 203 -7.93 -10.19 1.26
CA GLN A 203 -8.25 -8.85 1.73
C GLN A 203 -9.70 -8.46 1.38
N ALA A 204 -10.17 -8.77 0.16
CA ALA A 204 -11.56 -8.55 -0.22
C ALA A 204 -12.52 -9.36 0.66
N GLU A 205 -12.21 -10.63 0.92
CA GLU A 205 -12.99 -11.51 1.80
C GLU A 205 -12.98 -11.00 3.25
N ASN A 206 -11.83 -10.55 3.77
CA ASN A 206 -11.77 -9.95 5.11
C ASN A 206 -12.61 -8.67 5.23
N VAL A 207 -12.67 -7.83 4.19
CA VAL A 207 -13.52 -6.63 4.20
C VAL A 207 -15.00 -7.02 4.22
N LEU A 208 -15.40 -8.02 3.41
CA LEU A 208 -16.76 -8.57 3.40
C LEU A 208 -17.14 -9.18 4.75
N LEU A 209 -16.30 -10.07 5.30
CA LEU A 209 -16.54 -10.72 6.59
C LEU A 209 -16.59 -9.72 7.75
N LYS A 210 -15.76 -8.67 7.73
CA LYS A 210 -15.82 -7.60 8.74
C LYS A 210 -17.12 -6.78 8.62
N GLN A 211 -17.62 -6.57 7.41
CA GLN A 211 -18.94 -5.95 7.20
C GLN A 211 -20.06 -6.87 7.71
N GLU A 212 -20.04 -8.15 7.37
CA GLU A 212 -21.03 -9.13 7.84
C GLU A 212 -21.04 -9.28 9.37
N LEU A 213 -19.87 -9.33 10.02
CA LEU A 213 -19.75 -9.40 11.47
C LEU A 213 -20.23 -8.12 12.15
N ALA A 214 -19.88 -6.94 11.62
CA ALA A 214 -20.39 -5.67 12.12
C ALA A 214 -21.92 -5.57 12.00
N ASP A 215 -22.50 -6.12 10.93
CA ASP A 215 -23.93 -6.04 10.66
C ASP A 215 -24.75 -7.10 11.43
N THR A 216 -24.17 -8.28 11.71
CA THR A 216 -24.81 -9.33 12.53
C THR A 216 -25.04 -8.89 13.97
N HIS A 217 -24.17 -8.02 14.50
CA HIS A 217 -24.33 -7.48 15.85
C HIS A 217 -25.26 -6.25 15.92
N ARG A 218 -25.46 -5.50 14.81
CA ARG A 218 -26.22 -4.23 14.83
C ARG A 218 -27.73 -4.37 14.59
N TYR A 219 -28.17 -5.41 13.88
CA TYR A 219 -29.53 -5.51 13.37
C TYR A 219 -30.16 -6.87 13.71
N GLY A 220 -31.04 -6.88 14.72
CA GLY A 220 -31.83 -8.04 15.15
C GLY A 220 -32.98 -8.41 14.20
N THR A 221 -33.80 -9.37 14.62
CA THR A 221 -35.08 -9.77 13.97
C THR A 221 -36.02 -8.57 13.83
N ILE A 222 -36.89 -8.56 12.81
CA ILE A 222 -37.95 -7.53 12.69
C ILE A 222 -38.84 -7.57 13.94
N ILE A 223 -39.00 -6.43 14.61
CA ILE A 223 -39.78 -6.30 15.85
C ILE A 223 -41.09 -5.58 15.56
N GLY A 224 -42.19 -6.22 15.92
CA GLY A 224 -43.54 -5.67 15.81
C GLY A 224 -44.60 -6.76 15.94
N GLN A 225 -45.78 -6.37 16.41
CA GLN A 225 -46.96 -7.21 16.58
C GLN A 225 -48.16 -6.70 15.77
N SER A 226 -48.07 -5.49 15.20
CA SER A 226 -49.09 -4.89 14.34
C SER A 226 -49.40 -5.76 13.11
N LEU A 227 -50.63 -5.63 12.61
CA LEU A 227 -51.06 -6.32 11.39
C LEU A 227 -50.20 -5.94 10.18
N SER A 228 -49.74 -4.68 10.13
CA SER A 228 -48.84 -4.22 9.07
C SER A 228 -47.52 -4.99 9.06
N ILE A 229 -46.90 -5.21 10.22
CA ILE A 229 -45.64 -5.95 10.29
C ILE A 229 -45.83 -7.44 10.01
N LYS A 230 -46.93 -8.04 10.50
CA LYS A 230 -47.27 -9.42 10.16
C LYS A 230 -47.47 -9.64 8.66
N SER A 231 -48.09 -8.68 7.98
CA SER A 231 -48.24 -8.68 6.52
C SER A 231 -46.87 -8.65 5.83
N VAL A 232 -45.98 -7.75 6.25
CA VAL A 232 -44.62 -7.66 5.71
C VAL A 232 -43.85 -8.98 5.92
N ILE A 233 -43.93 -9.59 7.11
CA ILE A 233 -43.29 -10.89 7.39
C ILE A 233 -43.83 -11.98 6.45
N SER A 234 -45.14 -12.07 6.29
CA SER A 234 -45.78 -13.04 5.39
C SER A 234 -45.36 -12.83 3.92
N GLN A 235 -45.21 -11.57 3.50
CA GLN A 235 -44.70 -11.21 2.17
C GLN A 235 -43.23 -11.59 2.00
N ILE A 236 -42.40 -11.42 3.03
CA ILE A 236 -41.00 -11.85 3.04
C ILE A 236 -40.93 -13.37 2.85
N GLU A 237 -41.69 -14.14 3.62
CA GLU A 237 -41.72 -15.61 3.51
C GLU A 237 -42.12 -16.09 2.12
N LEU A 238 -43.07 -15.41 1.47
CA LEU A 238 -43.52 -15.73 0.12
C LEU A 238 -42.43 -15.45 -0.94
N VAL A 239 -41.74 -14.31 -0.84
CA VAL A 239 -40.81 -13.86 -1.88
C VAL A 239 -39.38 -14.32 -1.67
N ALA A 240 -38.97 -14.59 -0.44
CA ALA A 240 -37.60 -15.00 -0.10
C ALA A 240 -37.08 -16.22 -0.89
N PRO A 241 -37.84 -17.32 -1.11
CA PRO A 241 -37.34 -18.45 -1.90
C PRO A 241 -37.31 -18.18 -3.42
N THR A 242 -37.83 -17.05 -3.90
CA THR A 242 -37.85 -16.72 -5.33
C THR A 242 -36.61 -15.95 -5.78
N LYS A 243 -36.32 -15.96 -7.09
CA LYS A 243 -35.29 -15.12 -7.72
C LYS A 243 -35.79 -13.71 -8.10
N SER A 244 -37.06 -13.41 -7.83
CA SER A 244 -37.69 -12.15 -8.24
C SER A 244 -37.06 -10.93 -7.56
N SER A 245 -37.05 -9.82 -8.28
CA SER A 245 -36.72 -8.51 -7.73
C SER A 245 -37.79 -8.05 -6.76
N VAL A 246 -37.36 -7.40 -5.68
CA VAL A 246 -38.25 -6.88 -4.63
C VAL A 246 -38.07 -5.39 -4.53
N LEU A 247 -39.17 -4.64 -4.52
CA LEU A 247 -39.17 -3.19 -4.28
C LEU A 247 -39.79 -2.90 -2.91
N ILE A 248 -38.97 -2.40 -1.99
CA ILE A 248 -39.38 -2.03 -0.64
C ILE A 248 -39.69 -0.53 -0.62
N GLN A 249 -40.94 -0.18 -0.34
CA GLN A 249 -41.41 1.20 -0.30
C GLN A 249 -41.75 1.59 1.13
N GLY A 250 -41.30 2.76 1.57
CA GLY A 250 -41.65 3.28 2.89
C GLY A 250 -40.84 4.52 3.25
N GLU A 251 -41.34 5.29 4.20
CA GLU A 251 -40.68 6.52 4.68
C GLU A 251 -39.26 6.25 5.20
N SER A 252 -38.43 7.29 5.29
CA SER A 252 -37.08 7.14 5.85
C SER A 252 -37.14 6.75 7.33
N GLY A 253 -36.20 5.91 7.78
CA GLY A 253 -36.16 5.44 9.16
C GLY A 253 -37.18 4.36 9.56
N THR A 254 -37.93 3.78 8.61
CA THR A 254 -38.93 2.72 8.90
C THR A 254 -38.36 1.31 9.07
N GLY A 255 -37.08 1.10 8.71
CA GLY A 255 -36.41 -0.20 8.79
C GLY A 255 -36.38 -1.02 7.48
N LYS A 256 -36.44 -0.36 6.31
CA LYS A 256 -36.38 -1.04 4.98
C LYS A 256 -35.17 -1.96 4.81
N GLU A 257 -34.03 -1.59 5.38
CA GLU A 257 -32.81 -2.41 5.35
C GLU A 257 -32.98 -3.75 6.12
N LEU A 258 -33.72 -3.75 7.24
CA LEU A 258 -34.02 -4.97 7.99
C LEU A 258 -34.87 -5.92 7.16
N VAL A 259 -35.86 -5.39 6.45
CA VAL A 259 -36.71 -6.15 5.52
C VAL A 259 -35.87 -6.78 4.41
N ALA A 260 -34.97 -6.01 3.77
CA ALA A 260 -34.08 -6.52 2.74
C ALA A 260 -33.17 -7.65 3.25
N ARG A 261 -32.63 -7.47 4.46
CA ARG A 261 -31.78 -8.47 5.10
C ARG A 261 -32.54 -9.75 5.39
N GLU A 262 -33.76 -9.65 5.88
CA GLU A 262 -34.61 -10.80 6.21
C GLU A 262 -35.01 -11.59 4.95
N ILE A 263 -35.28 -10.89 3.83
CA ILE A 263 -35.50 -11.53 2.52
C ILE A 263 -34.28 -12.34 2.09
N HIS A 264 -33.07 -11.78 2.24
CA HIS A 264 -31.85 -12.49 1.87
C HIS A 264 -31.59 -13.71 2.78
N LYS A 265 -31.74 -13.56 4.11
CA LYS A 265 -31.55 -14.65 5.08
C LYS A 265 -32.49 -15.84 4.84
N ASN A 266 -33.71 -15.58 4.42
CA ASN A 266 -34.72 -16.61 4.13
C ASN A 266 -34.69 -17.10 2.67
N SER A 267 -33.69 -16.70 1.88
CA SER A 267 -33.54 -17.11 0.49
C SER A 267 -32.58 -18.28 0.30
N ASP A 268 -32.63 -18.89 -0.88
CA ASP A 268 -31.64 -19.89 -1.32
C ASP A 268 -30.21 -19.34 -1.39
N ARG A 269 -30.07 -18.00 -1.44
CA ARG A 269 -28.77 -17.30 -1.51
C ARG A 269 -28.24 -16.87 -0.15
N LYS A 270 -28.82 -17.32 0.97
CA LYS A 270 -28.42 -16.92 2.34
C LYS A 270 -26.96 -17.19 2.72
N ALA A 271 -26.29 -18.11 2.01
CA ALA A 271 -24.88 -18.44 2.21
C ALA A 271 -23.94 -17.64 1.29
N HIS A 272 -24.48 -16.82 0.39
CA HIS A 272 -23.74 -15.97 -0.54
C HIS A 272 -23.74 -14.51 -0.08
N ALA A 273 -22.90 -13.69 -0.70
CA ALA A 273 -22.71 -12.29 -0.29
C ALA A 273 -24.02 -11.47 -0.35
N PHE A 274 -24.23 -10.65 0.68
CA PHE A 274 -25.26 -9.61 0.72
C PHE A 274 -24.60 -8.21 0.62
N ILE A 275 -24.58 -7.65 -0.59
CA ILE A 275 -23.92 -6.37 -0.86
C ILE A 275 -24.92 -5.23 -0.71
N ARG A 276 -24.70 -4.34 0.25
CA ARG A 276 -25.51 -3.12 0.43
C ARG A 276 -24.89 -1.92 -0.27
N VAL A 277 -25.73 -1.15 -0.96
CA VAL A 277 -25.37 0.09 -1.63
C VAL A 277 -26.40 1.16 -1.27
N ASN A 278 -25.97 2.21 -0.58
CA ASN A 278 -26.79 3.41 -0.39
C ASN A 278 -26.52 4.35 -1.57
N CYS A 279 -27.49 4.50 -2.46
CA CYS A 279 -27.33 5.31 -3.66
C CYS A 279 -27.11 6.78 -3.33
N ALA A 280 -27.85 7.33 -2.35
CA ALA A 280 -27.74 8.75 -1.98
C ALA A 280 -26.37 9.15 -1.41
N ALA A 281 -25.61 8.20 -0.87
CA ALA A 281 -24.27 8.45 -0.34
C ALA A 281 -23.19 8.55 -1.43
N ILE A 282 -23.47 8.12 -2.67
CA ILE A 282 -22.48 8.06 -3.74
C ILE A 282 -22.50 9.38 -4.53
N PRO A 283 -21.34 10.04 -4.72
CA PRO A 283 -21.25 11.20 -5.61
C PRO A 283 -21.59 10.83 -7.06
N LYS A 284 -22.34 11.69 -7.76
CA LYS A 284 -22.81 11.46 -9.15
C LYS A 284 -21.71 10.97 -10.11
N GLU A 285 -20.50 11.51 -9.96
CA GLU A 285 -19.33 11.18 -10.79
C GLU A 285 -18.75 9.78 -10.51
N LEU A 286 -18.94 9.25 -9.30
CA LEU A 286 -18.37 7.97 -8.87
C LEU A 286 -19.37 6.82 -8.94
N TYR A 287 -20.65 7.09 -9.21
CA TYR A 287 -21.69 6.05 -9.30
C TYR A 287 -21.27 4.92 -10.22
N GLU A 288 -20.90 5.25 -11.46
CA GLU A 288 -20.59 4.24 -12.46
C GLU A 288 -19.42 3.35 -12.01
N SER A 289 -18.37 3.97 -11.45
CA SER A 289 -17.20 3.26 -10.94
C SER A 289 -17.50 2.41 -9.71
N GLU A 290 -18.37 2.86 -8.81
CA GLU A 290 -18.75 2.06 -7.64
C GLU A 290 -19.61 0.85 -8.07
N PHE A 291 -20.62 1.07 -8.91
CA PHE A 291 -21.54 0.01 -9.33
C PHE A 291 -20.87 -1.04 -10.23
N PHE A 292 -20.16 -0.60 -11.26
CA PHE A 292 -19.67 -1.49 -12.32
C PHE A 292 -18.16 -1.76 -12.25
N GLY A 293 -17.40 -0.96 -11.49
CA GLY A 293 -15.95 -1.07 -11.41
C GLY A 293 -15.24 -0.37 -12.57
N HIS A 294 -13.92 -0.28 -12.49
CA HIS A 294 -13.09 0.37 -13.53
C HIS A 294 -11.78 -0.37 -13.74
N VAL A 295 -11.23 -0.24 -14.95
CA VAL A 295 -9.85 -0.59 -15.25
C VAL A 295 -8.91 0.59 -15.02
N LYS A 296 -7.63 0.32 -14.78
CA LYS A 296 -6.60 1.34 -14.65
C LYS A 296 -6.62 2.28 -15.86
N GLY A 297 -6.63 3.59 -15.59
CA GLY A 297 -6.65 4.62 -16.63
C GLY A 297 -8.04 5.01 -17.16
N ALA A 298 -9.13 4.45 -16.62
CA ALA A 298 -10.48 4.78 -17.07
C ALA A 298 -10.91 6.24 -16.81
N TYR A 299 -10.35 6.91 -15.79
CA TYR A 299 -10.57 8.33 -15.50
C TYR A 299 -9.39 8.91 -14.69
N THR A 300 -9.34 10.23 -14.53
CA THR A 300 -8.35 10.93 -13.72
C THR A 300 -8.44 10.49 -12.25
N GLY A 301 -7.54 9.60 -11.81
CA GLY A 301 -7.53 9.00 -10.47
C GLY A 301 -7.65 7.47 -10.46
N ALA A 302 -7.89 6.82 -11.60
CA ALA A 302 -7.93 5.36 -11.74
C ALA A 302 -6.50 4.77 -11.77
N VAL A 303 -5.82 4.78 -10.62
CA VAL A 303 -4.42 4.30 -10.47
C VAL A 303 -4.32 2.77 -10.59
N LYS A 304 -5.39 2.05 -10.26
CA LYS A 304 -5.47 0.58 -10.25
C LYS A 304 -6.88 0.14 -10.68
N ASP A 305 -6.99 -1.12 -11.09
CA ASP A 305 -8.29 -1.75 -11.33
C ASP A 305 -9.09 -1.86 -10.04
N ARG A 306 -10.41 -1.65 -10.13
CA ARG A 306 -11.33 -1.76 -9.00
C ARG A 306 -12.57 -2.56 -9.40
N VAL A 307 -12.90 -3.55 -8.58
CA VAL A 307 -14.10 -4.38 -8.70
C VAL A 307 -15.33 -3.57 -8.30
N GLY A 308 -16.41 -3.67 -9.10
CA GLY A 308 -17.69 -3.01 -8.84
C GLY A 308 -18.59 -3.76 -7.86
N ARG A 309 -19.63 -3.10 -7.36
CA ARG A 309 -20.61 -3.70 -6.42
C ARG A 309 -21.39 -4.86 -7.04
N PHE A 310 -21.70 -4.82 -8.34
CA PHE A 310 -22.38 -5.94 -9.00
C PHE A 310 -21.51 -7.19 -9.05
N GLU A 311 -20.23 -7.03 -9.40
CA GLU A 311 -19.27 -8.13 -9.43
C GLU A 311 -19.03 -8.72 -8.03
N ALA A 312 -18.96 -7.87 -7.00
CA ALA A 312 -18.86 -8.32 -5.62
C ALA A 312 -20.11 -9.07 -5.12
N ALA A 313 -21.26 -8.86 -5.77
CA ALA A 313 -22.53 -9.49 -5.44
C ALA A 313 -22.84 -10.73 -6.30
N ASP A 314 -21.89 -11.18 -7.13
CA ASP A 314 -22.12 -12.30 -8.04
C ASP A 314 -22.48 -13.60 -7.29
N GLY A 315 -23.52 -14.28 -7.75
CA GLY A 315 -24.15 -15.42 -7.07
C GLY A 315 -24.93 -15.07 -5.80
N GLY A 316 -24.88 -13.83 -5.34
CA GLY A 316 -25.49 -13.35 -4.09
C GLY A 316 -26.69 -12.41 -4.31
N THR A 317 -26.85 -11.46 -3.39
CA THR A 317 -27.91 -10.46 -3.40
C THR A 317 -27.31 -9.05 -3.28
N ILE A 318 -27.80 -8.11 -4.09
CA ILE A 318 -27.49 -6.68 -3.95
C ILE A 318 -28.72 -5.94 -3.42
N PHE A 319 -28.52 -5.15 -2.37
CA PHE A 319 -29.52 -4.26 -1.80
C PHE A 319 -29.21 -2.81 -2.19
N LEU A 320 -30.12 -2.20 -2.96
CA LEU A 320 -30.04 -0.83 -3.45
C LEU A 320 -30.95 0.07 -2.60
N ASP A 321 -30.39 0.74 -1.60
CA ASP A 321 -31.12 1.72 -0.82
C ASP A 321 -31.18 3.06 -1.55
N GLU A 322 -32.32 3.74 -1.43
CA GLU A 322 -32.64 4.98 -2.11
C GLU A 322 -32.45 4.92 -3.64
N VAL A 323 -32.94 3.86 -4.29
CA VAL A 323 -32.83 3.64 -5.75
C VAL A 323 -33.39 4.79 -6.60
N GLY A 324 -34.29 5.60 -6.04
CA GLY A 324 -34.85 6.79 -6.68
C GLY A 324 -33.87 7.94 -6.85
N GLU A 325 -32.69 7.90 -6.23
CA GLU A 325 -31.62 8.90 -6.40
C GLU A 325 -30.69 8.60 -7.57
N ILE A 326 -30.83 7.44 -8.22
CA ILE A 326 -29.94 7.03 -9.31
C ILE A 326 -30.15 7.95 -10.53
N PRO A 327 -29.07 8.58 -11.06
CA PRO A 327 -29.15 9.42 -12.25
C PRO A 327 -29.74 8.70 -13.47
N LEU A 328 -30.55 9.42 -14.26
CA LEU A 328 -31.25 8.86 -15.43
C LEU A 328 -30.31 8.18 -16.45
N SER A 329 -29.09 8.72 -16.64
CA SER A 329 -28.08 8.15 -17.53
C SER A 329 -27.64 6.74 -17.13
N LEU A 330 -27.62 6.44 -15.82
CA LEU A 330 -27.17 5.16 -15.27
C LEU A 330 -28.29 4.14 -15.14
N GLN A 331 -29.56 4.59 -15.14
CA GLN A 331 -30.72 3.71 -15.10
C GLN A 331 -30.74 2.73 -16.29
N THR A 332 -30.27 3.14 -17.48
CA THR A 332 -30.14 2.26 -18.65
C THR A 332 -29.12 1.15 -18.41
N LYS A 333 -27.97 1.44 -17.79
CA LYS A 333 -26.95 0.43 -17.48
C LYS A 333 -27.44 -0.54 -16.41
N LEU A 334 -28.09 -0.01 -15.37
CA LEU A 334 -28.72 -0.83 -14.33
C LEU A 334 -29.79 -1.77 -14.91
N LEU A 335 -30.60 -1.28 -15.85
CA LEU A 335 -31.60 -2.09 -16.55
C LEU A 335 -30.94 -3.26 -17.31
N ARG A 336 -29.82 -3.02 -18.00
CA ARG A 336 -29.07 -4.06 -18.72
C ARG A 336 -28.61 -5.18 -17.78
N VAL A 337 -28.08 -4.83 -16.61
CA VAL A 337 -27.70 -5.82 -15.59
C VAL A 337 -28.92 -6.61 -15.10
N LEU A 338 -30.04 -5.93 -14.86
CA LEU A 338 -31.27 -6.55 -14.36
C LEU A 338 -31.98 -7.45 -15.38
N GLN A 339 -31.86 -7.17 -16.68
CA GLN A 339 -32.54 -7.89 -17.75
C GLN A 339 -31.65 -9.01 -18.32
N GLU A 340 -30.42 -8.68 -18.66
CA GLU A 340 -29.49 -9.55 -19.40
C GLU A 340 -28.47 -10.23 -18.48
N GLY A 341 -28.29 -9.71 -17.26
CA GLY A 341 -27.20 -10.15 -16.37
C GLY A 341 -25.84 -9.69 -16.88
N GLU A 342 -25.79 -8.66 -17.72
CA GLU A 342 -24.58 -8.21 -18.41
C GLU A 342 -24.19 -6.77 -18.03
N TYR A 343 -22.90 -6.53 -17.82
CA TYR A 343 -22.35 -5.20 -17.56
C TYR A 343 -20.93 -5.04 -18.13
N GLU A 344 -20.47 -3.79 -18.22
CA GLU A 344 -19.14 -3.41 -18.68
C GLU A 344 -18.47 -2.53 -17.62
N ARG A 345 -17.18 -2.72 -17.38
CA ARG A 345 -16.41 -1.84 -16.48
C ARG A 345 -16.09 -0.52 -17.19
N LEU A 346 -15.91 0.58 -16.44
CA LEU A 346 -15.45 1.81 -17.07
C LEU A 346 -14.07 1.62 -17.69
N GLY A 347 -13.93 2.06 -18.94
CA GLY A 347 -12.71 1.93 -19.72
C GLY A 347 -12.48 0.54 -20.33
N GLU A 348 -13.44 -0.38 -20.20
CA GLU A 348 -13.38 -1.74 -20.77
C GLU A 348 -14.59 -1.99 -21.68
N GLU A 349 -14.37 -2.36 -22.94
CA GLU A 349 -15.47 -2.74 -23.88
C GLU A 349 -15.92 -4.20 -23.70
N ARG A 350 -15.25 -4.95 -22.83
CA ARG A 350 -15.55 -6.36 -22.58
C ARG A 350 -16.81 -6.48 -21.73
N THR A 351 -17.84 -7.08 -22.31
CA THR A 351 -19.05 -7.45 -21.58
C THR A 351 -18.79 -8.62 -20.61
N ARG A 352 -19.29 -8.49 -19.38
CA ARG A 352 -19.19 -9.46 -18.30
C ARG A 352 -20.58 -9.90 -17.86
N LYS A 353 -20.71 -11.17 -17.46
CA LYS A 353 -21.96 -11.75 -16.94
C LYS A 353 -21.93 -11.83 -15.43
N VAL A 354 -23.08 -11.59 -14.81
CA VAL A 354 -23.28 -11.63 -13.36
C VAL A 354 -24.68 -12.15 -13.03
N ASP A 355 -24.80 -13.02 -12.02
CA ASP A 355 -26.09 -13.52 -11.51
C ASP A 355 -26.38 -12.94 -10.13
N VAL A 356 -27.06 -11.79 -10.07
CA VAL A 356 -27.36 -11.08 -8.81
C VAL A 356 -28.86 -10.95 -8.60
N ARG A 357 -29.33 -11.29 -7.41
CA ARG A 357 -30.69 -10.98 -6.97
C ARG A 357 -30.74 -9.55 -6.50
N VAL A 358 -31.70 -8.77 -6.99
CA VAL A 358 -31.81 -7.34 -6.65
C VAL A 358 -32.97 -7.10 -5.69
N ILE A 359 -32.67 -6.44 -4.58
CA ILE A 359 -33.64 -5.85 -3.66
C ILE A 359 -33.44 -4.35 -3.69
N ALA A 360 -34.46 -3.57 -4.03
CA ALA A 360 -34.38 -2.12 -4.06
C ALA A 360 -35.26 -1.51 -2.99
N ALA A 361 -34.85 -0.39 -2.41
CA ALA A 361 -35.62 0.38 -1.45
C ALA A 361 -35.71 1.86 -1.84
N THR A 362 -36.83 2.49 -1.51
CA THR A 362 -37.04 3.92 -1.75
C THR A 362 -38.07 4.52 -0.80
N ASN A 363 -37.89 5.78 -0.46
CA ASN A 363 -38.87 6.64 0.19
C ASN A 363 -39.70 7.46 -0.80
N LYS A 364 -39.26 7.58 -2.06
CA LYS A 364 -39.98 8.30 -3.11
C LYS A 364 -41.07 7.43 -3.73
N LYS A 365 -42.13 8.09 -4.22
CA LYS A 365 -43.17 7.42 -5.01
C LYS A 365 -42.68 7.28 -6.45
N LEU A 366 -42.02 6.17 -6.79
CA LEU A 366 -41.45 5.96 -8.13
C LEU A 366 -42.45 6.11 -9.27
N LYS A 367 -43.73 5.77 -9.06
CA LYS A 367 -44.79 6.01 -10.07
C LYS A 367 -44.96 7.50 -10.43
N GLU A 368 -44.74 8.40 -9.48
CA GLU A 368 -44.77 9.86 -9.72
C GLU A 368 -43.47 10.32 -10.39
N GLU A 369 -42.32 9.79 -9.98
CA GLU A 369 -41.03 10.07 -10.62
C GLU A 369 -40.98 9.65 -12.09
N VAL A 370 -41.65 8.55 -12.46
CA VAL A 370 -41.81 8.12 -13.85
C VAL A 370 -42.64 9.14 -14.64
N LYS A 371 -43.75 9.63 -14.07
CA LYS A 371 -44.57 10.69 -14.70
C LYS A 371 -43.76 11.98 -14.90
N ASN A 372 -42.88 12.29 -13.97
CA ASN A 372 -42.00 13.46 -14.00
C ASN A 372 -40.74 13.26 -14.88
N LYS A 373 -40.60 12.11 -15.56
CA LYS A 373 -39.42 11.73 -16.37
C LYS A 373 -38.09 11.72 -15.60
N ALA A 374 -38.13 11.66 -14.27
CA ALA A 374 -36.96 11.53 -13.41
C ALA A 374 -36.52 10.06 -13.25
N PHE A 375 -37.44 9.13 -13.52
CA PHE A 375 -37.19 7.69 -13.48
C PHE A 375 -37.73 7.01 -14.74
N ARG A 376 -37.02 6.02 -15.26
CA ARG A 376 -37.46 5.30 -16.46
C ARG A 376 -38.55 4.28 -16.15
N ASP A 377 -39.53 4.20 -17.04
CA ASP A 377 -40.69 3.30 -16.90
C ASP A 377 -40.28 1.81 -16.98
N ASP A 378 -39.36 1.48 -17.91
CA ASP A 378 -38.83 0.13 -18.10
C ASP A 378 -38.12 -0.42 -16.84
N LEU A 379 -37.27 0.39 -16.22
CA LEU A 379 -36.59 0.08 -14.97
C LEU A 379 -37.57 -0.05 -13.81
N PHE A 380 -38.59 0.82 -13.75
CA PHE A 380 -39.60 0.74 -12.71
C PHE A 380 -40.33 -0.61 -12.73
N TYR A 381 -40.81 -1.06 -13.89
CA TYR A 381 -41.48 -2.36 -13.98
C TYR A 381 -40.54 -3.54 -13.69
N ARG A 382 -39.25 -3.44 -14.01
CA ARG A 382 -38.28 -4.50 -13.71
C ARG A 382 -37.93 -4.58 -12.23
N LEU A 383 -37.94 -3.47 -11.50
CA LEU A 383 -37.73 -3.44 -10.05
C LEU A 383 -39.00 -3.77 -9.27
N ASN A 384 -40.16 -3.30 -9.75
CA ASN A 384 -41.46 -3.44 -9.09
C ASN A 384 -42.16 -4.77 -9.42
N VAL A 385 -41.42 -5.89 -9.44
CA VAL A 385 -41.99 -7.23 -9.66
C VAL A 385 -42.74 -7.68 -8.41
N PHE A 386 -42.17 -7.46 -7.22
CA PHE A 386 -42.81 -7.76 -5.95
C PHE A 386 -42.68 -6.55 -4.99
N PRO A 387 -43.72 -5.69 -4.89
CA PRO A 387 -43.69 -4.56 -3.97
C PRO A 387 -43.98 -4.99 -2.53
N ILE A 388 -43.17 -4.49 -1.59
CA ILE A 388 -43.40 -4.60 -0.15
C ILE A 388 -43.51 -3.19 0.42
N HIS A 389 -44.63 -2.89 1.08
CA HIS A 389 -44.84 -1.60 1.71
C HIS A 389 -44.56 -1.68 3.22
N VAL A 390 -43.65 -0.85 3.71
CA VAL A 390 -43.32 -0.73 5.13
C VAL A 390 -43.99 0.53 5.67
N SER A 391 -45.00 0.33 6.51
CA SER A 391 -45.77 1.43 7.10
C SER A 391 -44.92 2.29 8.04
N PRO A 392 -45.16 3.61 8.05
CA PRO A 392 -44.52 4.51 9.01
C PRO A 392 -44.97 4.21 10.44
N LEU A 393 -44.20 4.66 11.42
CA LEU A 393 -44.39 4.33 12.83
C LEU A 393 -45.73 4.86 13.38
N LYS A 394 -46.18 6.02 12.90
CA LYS A 394 -47.51 6.60 13.19
C LYS A 394 -48.69 5.67 12.85
N ASP A 395 -48.54 4.80 11.85
CA ASP A 395 -49.59 3.86 11.43
C ASP A 395 -49.50 2.50 12.17
N ARG A 396 -48.51 2.35 13.06
CA ARG A 396 -48.27 1.14 13.88
C ARG A 396 -47.88 1.48 15.32
N ILE A 397 -48.66 2.35 15.96
CA ILE A 397 -48.44 2.81 17.34
C ILE A 397 -48.38 1.67 18.39
N ASP A 398 -48.99 0.52 18.10
CA ASP A 398 -48.97 -0.67 18.96
C ASP A 398 -47.59 -1.34 19.04
N ASP A 399 -46.70 -1.04 18.10
CA ASP A 399 -45.33 -1.56 18.07
C ASP A 399 -44.35 -0.70 18.87
N ILE A 400 -44.69 0.57 19.13
CA ILE A 400 -43.83 1.54 19.85
C ILE A 400 -43.38 1.02 21.23
N PRO A 401 -44.23 0.43 22.09
CA PRO A 401 -43.81 -0.05 23.41
C PRO A 401 -42.79 -1.19 23.32
N LEU A 402 -42.97 -2.08 22.35
CA LEU A 402 -42.11 -3.23 22.11
C LEU A 402 -40.75 -2.79 21.55
N LEU A 403 -40.76 -1.89 20.57
CA LEU A 403 -39.55 -1.27 20.02
C LEU A 403 -38.78 -0.51 21.11
N ALA A 404 -39.47 0.26 21.95
CA ALA A 404 -38.83 1.03 23.00
C ALA A 404 -38.13 0.14 24.03
N SER A 405 -38.80 -0.95 24.42
CA SER A 405 -38.24 -1.93 25.36
C SER A 405 -37.01 -2.63 24.78
N HIS A 406 -37.05 -2.98 23.49
CA HIS A 406 -35.90 -3.56 22.79
C HIS A 406 -34.71 -2.60 22.73
N PHE A 407 -34.92 -1.34 22.35
CA PHE A 407 -33.84 -0.36 22.30
C PHE A 407 -33.23 -0.10 23.67
N ILE A 408 -34.06 -0.01 24.73
CA ILE A 408 -33.57 0.14 26.10
C ILE A 408 -32.67 -1.04 26.50
N GLU A 409 -33.08 -2.27 26.20
CA GLU A 409 -32.29 -3.46 26.50
C GLU A 409 -30.96 -3.48 25.73
N LYS A 410 -31.01 -3.21 24.42
CA LYS A 410 -29.84 -3.15 23.54
C LYS A 410 -28.84 -2.10 24.02
N LEU A 411 -29.31 -0.86 24.19
CA LEU A 411 -28.51 0.29 24.58
C LEU A 411 -27.97 0.17 26.01
N SER A 412 -28.71 -0.46 26.92
CA SER A 412 -28.27 -0.74 28.30
C SER A 412 -27.04 -1.67 28.31
N ARG A 413 -27.04 -2.71 27.46
CA ARG A 413 -25.89 -3.62 27.30
C ARG A 413 -24.70 -2.92 26.65
N GLU A 414 -24.92 -2.12 25.60
CA GLU A 414 -23.85 -1.42 24.88
C GLU A 414 -23.20 -0.33 25.73
N MET A 415 -23.98 0.44 26.50
CA MET A 415 -23.48 1.52 27.36
C MET A 415 -23.07 1.05 28.77
N ASN A 416 -23.22 -0.24 29.07
CA ASN A 416 -23.00 -0.81 30.41
C ASN A 416 -23.73 -0.04 31.53
N LEU A 417 -24.98 0.35 31.25
CA LEU A 417 -25.86 1.07 32.17
C LEU A 417 -26.91 0.12 32.76
N PRO A 418 -27.36 0.32 34.01
CA PRO A 418 -28.48 -0.45 34.56
C PRO A 418 -29.74 -0.20 33.74
N MET A 419 -30.48 -1.27 33.41
CA MET A 419 -31.66 -1.21 32.55
C MET A 419 -32.77 -0.37 33.22
N PRO A 420 -33.12 0.81 32.67
CA PRO A 420 -34.20 1.62 33.22
C PRO A 420 -35.56 1.00 32.89
N GLN A 421 -36.51 1.12 33.82
CA GLN A 421 -37.87 0.64 33.57
C GLN A 421 -38.69 1.62 32.75
N LEU A 422 -39.37 1.10 31.72
CA LEU A 422 -40.33 1.84 30.92
C LEU A 422 -41.66 1.94 31.69
N THR A 423 -42.01 3.15 32.16
CA THR A 423 -43.27 3.37 32.88
C THR A 423 -44.46 3.51 31.92
N LYS A 424 -45.68 3.27 32.40
CA LYS A 424 -46.91 3.47 31.59
C LYS A 424 -47.04 4.91 31.06
N ALA A 425 -46.62 5.90 31.83
CA ALA A 425 -46.62 7.30 31.41
C ALA A 425 -45.66 7.52 30.22
N ASN A 426 -44.46 6.92 30.27
CA ASN A 426 -43.50 6.98 29.18
C ASN A 426 -44.04 6.34 27.90
N VAL A 427 -44.76 5.21 28.02
CA VAL A 427 -45.38 4.57 26.86
C VAL A 427 -46.42 5.49 26.21
N LEU A 428 -47.28 6.12 27.02
CA LEU A 428 -48.29 7.06 26.50
C LEU A 428 -47.64 8.27 25.82
N ASP A 429 -46.60 8.84 26.44
CA ASP A 429 -45.88 9.97 25.86
C ASP A 429 -45.20 9.58 24.52
N LEU A 430 -44.64 8.37 24.42
CA LEU A 430 -44.04 7.85 23.17
C LEU A 430 -45.10 7.54 22.10
N GLN A 431 -46.29 7.08 22.48
CA GLN A 431 -47.38 6.78 21.54
C GLN A 431 -48.12 8.04 21.05
N ALA A 432 -48.04 9.14 21.80
CA ALA A 432 -48.70 10.41 21.44
C ALA A 432 -47.93 11.22 20.39
N TYR A 433 -46.69 10.85 20.08
CA TYR A 433 -45.84 11.55 19.11
C TYR A 433 -45.91 10.88 17.72
N ASP A 434 -45.88 11.68 16.66
CA ASP A 434 -46.05 11.20 15.28
C ASP A 434 -44.80 10.54 14.67
N TRP A 435 -43.62 10.76 15.26
CA TRP A 435 -42.34 10.20 14.81
C TRP A 435 -42.04 10.43 13.32
N PRO A 436 -41.82 11.68 12.86
CA PRO A 436 -41.48 11.98 11.48
C PRO A 436 -40.21 11.26 10.99
N GLY A 437 -39.25 10.97 11.87
CA GLY A 437 -38.07 10.15 11.59
C GLY A 437 -38.22 8.66 11.90
N ASN A 438 -39.45 8.20 12.16
CA ASN A 438 -39.84 6.81 12.36
C ASN A 438 -38.99 6.11 13.45
N VAL A 439 -38.59 4.86 13.21
CA VAL A 439 -37.87 4.02 14.17
C VAL A 439 -36.49 4.59 14.49
N ARG A 440 -35.84 5.27 13.54
CA ARG A 440 -34.53 5.90 13.75
C ARG A 440 -34.61 7.06 14.74
N GLU A 441 -35.66 7.87 14.66
CA GLU A 441 -35.90 8.93 15.63
C GLU A 441 -36.26 8.38 17.01
N LEU A 442 -37.07 7.32 17.06
CA LEU A 442 -37.39 6.61 18.31
C LEU A 442 -36.13 6.07 19.01
N GLU A 443 -35.24 5.40 18.27
CA GLU A 443 -33.96 4.89 18.80
C GLU A 443 -33.11 6.05 19.36
N ASN A 444 -32.95 7.13 18.60
CA ASN A 444 -32.21 8.32 19.02
C ASN A 444 -32.83 8.98 20.27
N ALA A 445 -34.15 9.08 20.35
CA ALA A 445 -34.84 9.69 21.49
C ALA A 445 -34.64 8.85 22.77
N ILE A 446 -34.67 7.51 22.64
CA ILE A 446 -34.39 6.59 23.75
C ILE A 446 -32.94 6.66 24.18
N GLU A 447 -32.00 6.67 23.25
CA GLU A 447 -30.57 6.83 23.54
C GLU A 447 -30.32 8.13 24.32
N ARG A 448 -30.85 9.26 23.83
CA ARG A 448 -30.76 10.55 24.54
C ARG A 448 -31.38 10.47 25.94
N ALA A 449 -32.54 9.84 26.09
CA ALA A 449 -33.19 9.67 27.38
C ALA A 449 -32.33 8.85 28.35
N MET A 450 -31.65 7.80 27.87
CA MET A 450 -30.75 6.97 28.67
C MET A 450 -29.49 7.71 29.11
N ILE A 451 -28.88 8.50 28.21
CA ILE A 451 -27.70 9.32 28.52
C ILE A 451 -28.03 10.39 29.57
N LEU A 452 -29.13 11.11 29.38
CA LEU A 452 -29.54 12.19 30.28
C LEU A 452 -30.00 11.68 31.65
N SER A 453 -30.59 10.49 31.70
CA SER A 453 -31.16 9.96 32.94
C SER A 453 -30.12 9.40 33.93
N ARG A 454 -28.86 9.13 33.53
CA ARG A 454 -27.76 8.65 34.40
C ARG A 454 -28.23 7.69 35.52
N SER A 455 -29.06 6.69 35.19
CA SER A 455 -29.67 5.70 36.12
C SER A 455 -30.94 6.14 36.91
N LYS A 456 -31.64 7.21 36.51
CA LYS A 456 -32.96 7.64 37.05
C LYS A 456 -34.11 7.27 36.09
N LYS A 457 -35.35 7.63 36.46
CA LYS A 457 -36.56 7.45 35.63
C LYS A 457 -36.36 8.11 34.25
N LEU A 458 -36.68 7.38 33.18
CA LEU A 458 -36.72 7.93 31.82
C LEU A 458 -37.80 9.01 31.74
N ASN A 459 -37.46 10.16 31.16
CA ASN A 459 -38.39 11.25 30.86
C ASN A 459 -38.27 11.59 29.37
N PHE A 460 -39.36 11.40 28.63
CA PHE A 460 -39.41 11.63 27.18
C PHE A 460 -40.02 12.98 26.81
N ARG A 461 -40.78 13.64 27.71
CA ARG A 461 -41.46 14.92 27.41
C ARG A 461 -40.50 16.04 27.05
N THR A 462 -39.43 16.18 27.83
CA THR A 462 -38.38 17.19 27.58
C THR A 462 -37.60 16.92 26.28
N ILE A 463 -37.67 15.70 25.73
CA ILE A 463 -36.92 15.29 24.53
C ILE A 463 -37.79 15.40 23.26
N LEU A 464 -39.11 15.23 23.38
CA LEU A 464 -40.07 15.21 22.27
C LEU A 464 -40.59 16.60 21.87
N GLU A 465 -40.48 17.62 22.74
CA GLU A 465 -40.96 18.99 22.47
C GLU A 465 -40.01 19.85 21.61
N GLY A 466 -38.78 19.37 21.31
CA GLY A 466 -37.90 19.93 20.29
C GLY A 466 -37.02 21.13 20.70
N GLU A 467 -35.80 21.09 20.18
CA GLU A 467 -34.65 22.01 20.29
C GLU A 467 -34.93 23.51 20.50
N GLY A 468 -34.57 24.03 21.69
CA GLY A 468 -34.44 25.45 21.96
C GLY A 468 -34.35 25.78 23.45
N VAL A 469 -33.19 26.26 23.89
CA VAL A 469 -32.84 26.79 25.23
C VAL A 469 -32.24 25.76 26.20
N PRO A 470 -30.98 25.96 26.66
CA PRO A 470 -30.45 25.22 27.80
C PRO A 470 -31.21 25.66 29.05
N VAL A 471 -32.09 24.80 29.56
CA VAL A 471 -32.67 25.01 30.89
C VAL A 471 -31.58 24.71 31.91
N VAL A 472 -30.91 25.77 32.35
CA VAL A 472 -30.13 25.78 33.59
C VAL A 472 -31.07 25.30 34.71
N PRO A 473 -30.66 24.33 35.55
CA PRO A 473 -31.53 23.83 36.59
C PRO A 473 -31.56 24.86 37.72
N ASP A 474 -32.62 25.66 37.83
CA ASP A 474 -33.04 26.11 39.16
C ASP A 474 -34.53 26.48 39.24
N ARG A 475 -35.12 25.99 40.33
CA ARG A 475 -36.36 26.39 41.03
C ARG A 475 -37.71 25.97 40.45
N GLN A 476 -38.15 24.85 41.01
CA GLN A 476 -39.50 24.55 41.49
C GLN A 476 -40.50 25.71 41.49
N ASP A 477 -41.68 25.38 40.98
CA ASP A 477 -43.00 25.92 41.29
C ASP A 477 -43.24 27.42 41.05
N SER A 478 -43.91 27.72 39.93
CA SER A 478 -45.16 28.47 40.00
C SER A 478 -45.96 28.43 38.70
N SER A 479 -47.20 28.00 38.86
CA SER A 479 -48.31 28.12 37.94
C SER A 479 -48.56 29.54 37.41
N ASN A 480 -48.91 29.59 36.12
CA ASN A 480 -49.74 30.59 35.42
C ASN A 480 -49.17 32.00 35.08
N LEU A 481 -49.30 32.29 33.78
CA LEU A 481 -49.54 33.57 33.07
C LEU A 481 -48.38 34.05 32.19
N TYR A 482 -48.25 33.44 31.01
CA TYR A 482 -47.77 34.15 29.84
C TYR A 482 -49.01 34.61 29.05
N VAL A 483 -49.31 35.90 29.11
CA VAL A 483 -50.29 36.52 28.21
C VAL A 483 -49.50 36.98 26.99
N ASP A 484 -49.71 36.32 25.86
CA ASP A 484 -49.09 36.66 24.57
C ASP A 484 -49.97 37.71 23.86
N GLY A 485 -49.43 38.91 23.62
CA GLY A 485 -50.15 40.02 22.95
C GLY A 485 -49.81 41.44 23.45
N ILE A 486 -50.16 42.46 22.66
CA ILE A 486 -50.07 43.89 23.05
C ILE A 486 -51.18 44.18 24.06
N LEU A 487 -50.81 44.45 25.31
CA LEU A 487 -51.74 44.76 26.39
C LEU A 487 -52.31 46.18 26.24
N SER A 488 -53.62 46.34 26.44
CA SER A 488 -54.24 47.66 26.51
C SER A 488 -53.86 48.38 27.81
N ALA A 489 -54.11 49.69 27.88
CA ALA A 489 -53.85 50.47 29.08
C ALA A 489 -54.66 49.97 30.29
N ASP A 490 -55.84 49.40 30.07
CA ASP A 490 -56.68 48.83 31.13
C ASP A 490 -56.14 47.47 31.60
N ASP A 491 -55.64 46.63 30.69
CA ASP A 491 -55.04 45.34 31.05
C ASP A 491 -53.78 45.50 31.90
N LEU A 492 -52.93 46.48 31.55
CA LEU A 492 -51.76 46.84 32.34
C LEU A 492 -52.16 47.36 33.72
N TYR A 493 -53.25 48.10 33.82
CA TYR A 493 -53.77 48.61 35.09
C TYR A 493 -54.28 47.49 35.99
N GLU A 494 -55.00 46.51 35.44
CA GLU A 494 -55.47 45.34 36.19
C GLU A 494 -54.33 44.44 36.64
N LEU A 495 -53.36 44.19 35.78
CA LEU A 495 -52.18 43.38 36.09
C LEU A 495 -51.32 44.04 37.16
N GLU A 496 -51.14 45.37 37.11
CA GLU A 496 -50.45 46.13 38.16
C GLU A 496 -51.22 46.07 39.49
N ARG A 497 -52.55 46.21 39.46
CA ARG A 497 -53.42 46.13 40.64
C ARG A 497 -53.31 44.76 41.31
N ASP A 498 -53.38 43.69 40.53
CA ASP A 498 -53.34 42.32 41.06
C ASP A 498 -51.98 41.94 41.62
N ASN A 499 -50.90 42.37 40.96
CA ASN A 499 -49.55 42.19 41.47
C ASN A 499 -49.36 42.94 42.81
N MET A 500 -49.91 44.15 42.92
CA MET A 500 -49.87 44.95 44.14
C MET A 500 -50.65 44.30 45.29
N ILE A 501 -51.82 43.72 45.01
CA ILE A 501 -52.60 42.96 46.01
C ILE A 501 -51.85 41.70 46.46
N ARG A 502 -51.18 40.99 45.54
CA ARG A 502 -50.35 39.82 45.87
C ARG A 502 -49.19 40.21 46.80
N ALA A 503 -48.46 41.27 46.48
CA ALA A 503 -47.38 41.78 47.34
C ALA A 503 -47.89 42.22 48.73
N LEU A 504 -49.05 42.90 48.78
CA LEU A 504 -49.68 43.30 50.04
C LEU A 504 -50.12 42.09 50.88
N LYS A 505 -50.71 41.05 50.27
CA LYS A 505 -51.07 39.80 50.96
C LYS A 505 -49.83 39.07 51.49
N HIS A 506 -48.79 38.95 50.67
CA HIS A 506 -47.54 38.28 51.04
C HIS A 506 -46.86 38.94 52.26
N CYS A 507 -46.96 40.27 52.39
CA CYS A 507 -46.42 41.02 53.53
C CYS A 507 -47.41 41.22 54.68
N ASN A 508 -48.54 40.51 54.73
CA ASN A 508 -49.60 40.71 55.72
C ASN A 508 -50.04 42.20 55.85
N TRP A 509 -50.10 42.90 54.72
CA TRP A 509 -50.48 44.30 54.58
C TRP A 509 -49.54 45.29 55.30
N LYS A 510 -48.30 44.90 55.61
CA LYS A 510 -47.27 45.80 56.15
C LYS A 510 -46.59 46.55 55.00
N ILE A 511 -46.61 47.88 55.05
CA ILE A 511 -46.16 48.74 53.94
C ILE A 511 -44.73 49.27 54.18
N TYR A 512 -44.42 49.75 55.38
CA TYR A 512 -43.20 50.53 55.68
C TYR A 512 -42.00 49.73 56.19
N THR A 513 -42.16 48.43 56.46
CA THR A 513 -41.11 47.59 57.03
C THR A 513 -40.07 47.17 55.98
N ASP A 514 -38.89 46.72 56.42
CA ASP A 514 -37.84 46.22 55.52
C ASP A 514 -38.22 44.95 54.73
N THR A 515 -39.30 44.28 55.15
CA THR A 515 -39.96 43.18 54.42
C THR A 515 -41.36 43.56 53.95
N GLY A 516 -41.65 44.87 53.89
CA GLY A 516 -42.96 45.41 53.55
C GLY A 516 -43.19 45.48 52.04
N ALA A 517 -44.47 45.58 51.66
CA ALA A 517 -44.91 45.51 50.27
C ALA A 517 -44.28 46.60 49.37
N ALA A 518 -43.97 47.78 49.91
CA ALA A 518 -43.35 48.86 49.15
C ALA A 518 -41.93 48.50 48.69
N LYS A 519 -41.16 47.83 49.55
CA LYS A 519 -39.79 47.41 49.24
C LYS A 519 -39.77 46.22 48.26
N LEU A 520 -40.71 45.28 48.40
CA LEU A 520 -40.88 44.18 47.43
C LEU A 520 -41.29 44.68 46.05
N LEU A 521 -42.12 45.73 45.98
CA LEU A 521 -42.54 46.36 44.72
C LEU A 521 -41.53 47.40 44.20
N GLY A 522 -40.43 47.64 44.91
CA GLY A 522 -39.38 48.57 44.48
C GLY A 522 -39.79 50.04 44.45
N ILE A 523 -40.87 50.43 45.16
CA ILE A 523 -41.39 51.81 45.17
C ILE A 523 -41.39 52.41 46.57
N LYS A 524 -41.40 53.76 46.65
CA LYS A 524 -41.46 54.45 47.95
C LYS A 524 -42.79 54.14 48.66
N PRO A 525 -42.79 53.94 50.00
CA PRO A 525 -44.02 53.65 50.75
C PRO A 525 -45.15 54.68 50.57
N THR A 526 -44.81 55.96 50.42
CA THR A 526 -45.76 57.04 50.14
C THR A 526 -46.44 56.88 48.78
N THR A 527 -45.68 56.49 47.74
CA THR A 527 -46.18 56.20 46.39
C THR A 527 -47.08 54.97 46.37
N LEU A 528 -46.76 53.93 47.14
CA LEU A 528 -47.63 52.75 47.25
C LEU A 528 -48.99 53.12 47.84
N ILE A 529 -49.04 53.97 48.88
CA ILE A 529 -50.29 54.39 49.52
C ILE A 529 -51.16 55.24 48.60
N GLU A 530 -50.56 56.16 47.84
CA GLU A 530 -51.28 56.94 46.84
C GLU A 530 -51.86 56.05 45.74
N ARG A 531 -51.08 55.08 45.23
CA ARG A 531 -51.55 54.10 44.24
C ARG A 531 -52.68 53.21 44.81
N MET A 532 -52.57 52.75 46.05
CA MET A 532 -53.63 52.00 46.72
C MET A 532 -54.93 52.81 46.84
N LYS A 533 -54.85 54.11 47.14
CA LYS A 533 -56.04 54.99 47.18
C LYS A 533 -56.65 55.17 45.80
N ARG A 534 -55.83 55.44 44.77
CA ARG A 534 -56.28 55.59 43.37
C ARG A 534 -56.94 54.32 42.84
N MET A 535 -56.36 53.16 43.17
CA MET A 535 -56.87 51.84 42.79
C MET A 535 -57.94 51.32 43.76
N LYS A 536 -58.40 52.08 44.77
CA LYS A 536 -59.41 51.64 45.75
C LYS A 536 -59.07 50.30 46.43
N ILE A 537 -57.80 49.98 46.65
CA ILE A 537 -57.36 48.76 47.35
C ILE A 537 -57.42 49.04 48.86
N LYS A 538 -58.27 48.32 49.58
CA LYS A 538 -58.42 48.43 51.04
C LYS A 538 -58.09 47.11 51.71
N LYS A 539 -57.45 47.18 52.89
CA LYS A 539 -57.23 46.01 53.74
C LYS A 539 -58.59 45.42 54.14
N PRO A 540 -58.82 44.10 53.98
CA PRO A 540 -60.02 43.47 54.50
C PRO A 540 -60.09 43.72 56.02
N LYS A 541 -61.22 44.22 56.51
CA LYS A 541 -61.50 44.27 57.95
C LYS A 541 -61.67 42.82 58.40
N ASN A 542 -60.82 42.34 59.32
CA ASN A 542 -61.00 41.03 59.94
C ASN A 542 -62.42 40.97 60.54
N GLN A 543 -63.26 40.04 60.07
CA GLN A 543 -64.28 39.46 60.92
C GLN A 543 -63.53 38.57 61.91
N SER A 544 -63.80 38.83 63.18
CA SER A 544 -63.24 38.16 64.37
C SER A 544 -63.36 36.65 64.31
#